data_AF-A0A7R9QPM7-F1
#
_entry.id   AF-A0A7R9QPM7-F1
#
_cell.length_a   1.000
_cell.length_b   1.000
_cell.length_c   1.000
_cell.angle_alpha   90.00
_cell.angle_beta   90.00
_cell.angle_gamma   90.00
#
_symmetry.space_group_name_H-M   'P 1'
#
loop_
_entity.id
_entity.type
_entity.pdbx_description
1 polymer ?
#
loop_
_entity_poly.entity_id
_entity_poly.type
_entity_poly.pdbx_seq_one_letter_code
_entity_poly.pdbx_strand_id
1 'polypeptide(L)'
;MKCFLAFLVYSATLLSTINAEDIPVFGADYYVEAVLSLPYAEIKEPIIGYFDGTHNRSRIDYYGDLVQTIQRPDLNEGGVSFKFAYMVDQKGDAQRVCFQVNGSQQVPVSSQPLLPDLTPFKKIGSDVCSDIFGLIKENTVCERWEYSVTYGDKSNKYVFWLSRDSHSNPVPVQYLMKGYDSLLGSHYDKYEVYYKNYKSGAIDPQVFELPANYTCRSFPGPGVEHIGHHNPIREFISGADSHVDSEFAKFTDKHDKRYDNSTHERGRKDVFRQNLRFISSKNRENIGYRLSVNHLADLTDFERRSLRGKRYSGVEYNGGLEFDKTKYSLNAVPQQWDWRLSGAVTPVKDQAVCGSCWSFGTTGTIEGVYFVKSGHLVKLSEQQLIDCSWNEGDNGCDGGEDFRAYEYIQKVDGLHTQ
;
A
#
# COMPACT_ATOMS: atom_id res chain seq x y z
N MET A 1 -67.09 49.37 4.26
CA MET A 1 -67.78 48.14 4.71
C MET A 1 -68.29 47.37 3.48
N LYS A 2 -67.50 46.42 2.98
CA LYS A 2 -67.92 45.37 2.03
C LYS A 2 -67.05 44.14 2.34
N CYS A 3 -67.65 43.14 2.99
CA CYS A 3 -67.02 41.85 3.24
C CYS A 3 -67.09 41.00 1.96
N PHE A 4 -65.96 40.46 1.53
CA PHE A 4 -65.91 39.36 0.58
C PHE A 4 -65.66 38.07 1.37
N LEU A 5 -66.61 37.12 1.32
CA LEU A 5 -66.39 35.73 1.71
C LEU A 5 -65.67 35.02 0.57
N ALA A 6 -64.48 34.47 0.83
CA ALA A 6 -63.81 33.52 -0.05
C ALA A 6 -63.97 32.10 0.55
N PHE A 7 -64.60 31.20 -0.21
CA PHE A 7 -64.66 29.77 0.11
C PHE A 7 -63.33 29.12 -0.28
N LEU A 8 -62.64 28.53 0.69
CA LEU A 8 -61.47 27.67 0.48
C LEU A 8 -61.94 26.23 0.19
N VAL A 9 -61.71 25.77 -1.03
CA VAL A 9 -61.86 24.36 -1.41
C VAL A 9 -60.55 23.64 -1.07
N TYR A 10 -60.60 22.70 -0.12
CA TYR A 10 -59.49 21.81 0.19
C TYR A 10 -59.41 20.72 -0.89
N SER A 11 -58.41 20.78 -1.76
CA SER A 11 -58.03 19.65 -2.61
C SER A 11 -57.10 18.73 -1.81
N ALA A 12 -57.60 17.57 -1.41
CA ALA A 12 -56.78 16.50 -0.85
C ALA A 12 -55.94 15.87 -1.97
N THR A 13 -54.69 16.29 -2.12
CA THR A 13 -53.69 15.55 -2.88
C THR A 13 -53.29 14.32 -2.08
N LEU A 14 -53.59 13.14 -2.62
CA LEU A 14 -53.04 11.86 -2.16
C LEU A 14 -51.51 11.99 -2.11
N LEU A 15 -50.95 12.03 -0.90
CA LEU A 15 -49.53 11.77 -0.70
C LEU A 15 -49.31 10.29 -1.01
N SER A 16 -48.64 10.02 -2.12
CA SER A 16 -48.02 8.72 -2.36
C SER A 16 -47.05 8.46 -1.21
N THR A 17 -47.33 7.44 -0.41
CA THR A 17 -46.40 6.92 0.59
C THR A 17 -45.17 6.38 -0.14
N ILE A 18 -44.09 7.15 -0.12
CA ILE A 18 -42.76 6.65 -0.47
C ILE A 18 -42.43 5.62 0.61
N ASN A 19 -42.42 4.33 0.26
CA ASN A 19 -41.90 3.30 1.15
C ASN A 19 -40.44 3.66 1.45
N ALA A 20 -40.13 3.98 2.70
CA ALA A 20 -38.75 3.96 3.17
C ALA A 20 -38.31 2.49 3.13
N GLU A 21 -37.45 2.11 2.19
CA GLU A 21 -36.77 0.82 2.30
C GLU A 21 -35.87 0.88 3.54
N ASP A 22 -36.13 -0.02 4.48
CA ASP A 22 -35.33 -0.12 5.70
C ASP A 22 -33.87 -0.43 5.34
N ILE A 23 -32.96 0.38 5.89
CA ILE A 23 -31.52 0.20 5.72
C ILE A 23 -31.15 -1.20 6.23
N PRO A 24 -30.37 -2.00 5.48
CA PRO A 24 -29.98 -3.34 5.90
C PRO A 24 -29.20 -3.28 7.22
N VAL A 25 -29.72 -3.99 8.23
CA VAL A 25 -29.10 -4.09 9.56
C VAL A 25 -28.35 -5.41 9.66
N PHE A 26 -27.03 -5.33 9.79
CA PHE A 26 -26.19 -6.48 10.12
C PHE A 26 -26.22 -6.75 11.63
N GLY A 27 -25.81 -7.95 12.04
CA GLY A 27 -25.72 -8.29 13.45
C GLY A 27 -24.77 -7.35 14.20
N ALA A 28 -25.07 -7.06 15.47
CA ALA A 28 -24.19 -6.26 16.33
C ALA A 28 -22.82 -6.94 16.52
N ASP A 29 -22.81 -8.27 16.50
CA ASP A 29 -21.62 -9.11 16.61
C ASP A 29 -21.54 -10.01 15.37
N TYR A 30 -20.34 -10.12 14.80
CA TYR A 30 -20.12 -10.95 13.62
C TYR A 30 -18.66 -11.36 13.41
N TYR A 31 -18.52 -12.45 12.66
CA TYR A 31 -17.29 -12.90 12.06
C TYR A 31 -17.35 -12.67 10.55
N VAL A 32 -16.25 -12.22 9.94
CA VAL A 32 -16.17 -12.06 8.49
C VAL A 32 -14.77 -12.37 7.94
N GLU A 33 -14.73 -13.06 6.81
CA GLU A 33 -13.54 -13.21 5.98
C GLU A 33 -13.69 -12.35 4.73
N ALA A 34 -12.65 -11.60 4.39
CA ALA A 34 -12.66 -10.70 3.25
C ALA A 34 -11.31 -10.66 2.53
N VAL A 35 -11.31 -10.08 1.34
CA VAL A 35 -10.09 -9.71 0.61
C VAL A 35 -10.17 -8.24 0.22
N LEU A 36 -9.23 -7.44 0.71
CA LEU A 36 -9.02 -6.07 0.24
C LEU A 36 -8.20 -6.11 -1.05
N SER A 37 -8.71 -5.45 -2.09
CA SER A 37 -8.11 -5.39 -3.42
C SER A 37 -7.92 -3.94 -3.83
N LEU A 38 -6.67 -3.55 -4.11
CA LEU A 38 -6.34 -2.26 -4.73
C LEU A 38 -5.68 -2.56 -6.08
N PRO A 39 -6.43 -2.56 -7.19
CA PRO A 39 -5.90 -2.99 -8.48
C PRO A 39 -4.75 -2.10 -8.98
N TYR A 40 -4.76 -0.80 -8.70
CA TYR A 40 -3.70 0.12 -9.11
C TYR A 40 -2.42 0.00 -8.28
N ALA A 41 -2.51 -0.58 -7.08
CA ALA A 41 -1.37 -0.84 -6.21
C ALA A 41 -0.96 -2.32 -6.22
N GLU A 42 -1.59 -3.17 -7.05
CA GLU A 42 -1.38 -4.62 -7.09
C GLU A 42 -1.54 -5.30 -5.70
N ILE A 43 -2.40 -4.75 -4.85
CA ILE A 43 -2.65 -5.29 -3.51
C ILE A 43 -3.82 -6.26 -3.58
N LYS A 44 -3.60 -7.46 -3.04
CA LYS A 44 -4.65 -8.43 -2.67
C LYS A 44 -4.34 -8.94 -1.28
N GLU A 45 -5.06 -8.43 -0.30
CA GLU A 45 -4.79 -8.64 1.11
C GLU A 45 -5.96 -9.39 1.76
N PRO A 46 -5.78 -10.67 2.14
CA PRO A 46 -6.80 -11.42 2.86
C PRO A 46 -6.89 -10.94 4.31
N ILE A 47 -8.13 -10.78 4.78
CA ILE A 47 -8.47 -10.22 6.08
C ILE A 47 -9.48 -11.14 6.76
N ILE A 48 -9.31 -11.40 8.05
CA ILE A 48 -10.31 -12.02 8.91
C ILE A 48 -10.65 -11.01 10.02
N GLY A 49 -11.93 -10.76 10.24
CA GLY A 49 -12.40 -9.86 11.29
C GLY A 49 -13.37 -10.54 12.23
N TYR A 50 -13.19 -10.22 13.51
CA TYR A 50 -14.10 -10.50 14.59
C TYR A 50 -14.55 -9.16 15.14
N PHE A 51 -15.85 -8.90 15.11
CA PHE A 51 -16.43 -7.68 15.64
C PHE A 51 -17.47 -8.05 16.68
N ASP A 52 -17.32 -7.50 17.87
CA ASP A 52 -18.26 -7.64 18.99
C ASP A 52 -18.67 -6.23 19.39
N GLY A 53 -19.69 -5.72 18.71
CA GLY A 53 -20.23 -4.40 18.96
C GLY A 53 -20.91 -4.31 20.31
N THR A 54 -21.46 -5.42 20.81
CA THR A 54 -22.15 -5.50 22.10
C THR A 54 -21.21 -5.15 23.28
N HIS A 55 -19.97 -5.61 23.22
CA HIS A 55 -18.96 -5.34 24.26
C HIS A 55 -17.86 -4.36 23.80
N ASN A 56 -18.02 -3.77 22.61
CA ASN A 56 -17.08 -2.82 22.00
C ASN A 56 -15.66 -3.38 21.84
N ARG A 57 -15.53 -4.54 21.17
CA ARG A 57 -14.25 -5.23 20.92
C ARG A 57 -14.11 -5.55 19.44
N SER A 58 -12.88 -5.57 18.95
CA SER A 58 -12.61 -6.07 17.60
C SER A 58 -11.25 -6.73 17.48
N ARG A 59 -11.11 -7.62 16.50
CA ARG A 59 -9.85 -8.22 16.08
C ARG A 59 -9.82 -8.31 14.57
N ILE A 60 -8.70 -7.93 13.98
CA ILE A 60 -8.45 -7.98 12.53
C ILE A 60 -7.11 -8.67 12.29
N ASP A 61 -7.17 -9.73 11.50
CA ASP A 61 -6.07 -10.61 11.15
C ASP A 61 -5.78 -10.46 9.65
N TYR A 62 -4.52 -10.28 9.28
CA TYR A 62 -4.05 -10.10 7.90
C TYR A 62 -3.13 -11.26 7.53
N TYR A 63 -3.35 -11.85 6.36
CA TYR A 63 -2.59 -13.01 5.89
C TYR A 63 -2.57 -14.15 6.91
N GLY A 64 -3.73 -14.46 7.49
CA GLY A 64 -3.84 -15.38 8.62
C GLY A 64 -3.36 -14.69 9.90
N ASP A 65 -2.44 -15.29 10.62
CA ASP A 65 -1.94 -14.79 11.91
C ASP A 65 -0.63 -14.00 11.82
N LEU A 66 -0.18 -13.69 10.58
CA LEU A 66 1.07 -12.98 10.31
C LEU A 66 1.06 -11.57 10.89
N VAL A 67 -0.05 -10.84 10.73
CA VAL A 67 -0.28 -9.57 11.41
C VAL A 67 -1.69 -9.55 11.99
N GLN A 68 -1.79 -9.29 13.28
CA GLN A 68 -3.06 -9.26 13.99
C GLN A 68 -3.17 -7.99 14.80
N THR A 69 -4.33 -7.37 14.79
CA THR A 69 -4.66 -6.19 15.60
C THR A 69 -5.89 -6.51 16.43
N ILE A 70 -5.80 -6.35 17.75
CA ILE A 70 -6.92 -6.49 18.67
C ILE A 70 -7.18 -5.11 19.27
N GLN A 71 -8.40 -4.60 19.14
CA GLN A 71 -8.82 -3.34 19.75
C GLN A 71 -9.79 -3.65 20.89
N ARG A 72 -9.41 -3.18 22.08
CA ARG A 72 -10.10 -3.36 23.35
C ARG A 72 -10.41 -2.01 24.02
N PRO A 73 -11.32 -1.21 23.45
CA PRO A 73 -11.89 -0.03 24.11
C PRO A 73 -12.42 -0.30 25.52
N ASP A 74 -12.81 -1.55 25.81
CA ASP A 74 -13.42 -2.00 27.06
C ASP A 74 -12.45 -2.16 28.24
N LEU A 75 -11.13 -2.16 28.02
CA LEU A 75 -10.16 -2.50 29.08
C LEU A 75 -9.75 -1.33 30.00
N ASN A 76 -9.73 -0.08 29.51
CA ASN A 76 -9.33 1.08 30.31
C ASN A 76 -9.89 2.39 29.74
N GLU A 77 -9.69 3.49 30.48
CA GLU A 77 -10.02 4.83 29.99
C GLU A 77 -9.14 5.18 28.78
N GLY A 78 -9.76 5.33 27.61
CA GLY A 78 -9.08 5.55 26.32
C GLY A 78 -8.86 4.28 25.49
N GLY A 79 -9.04 3.08 26.06
CA GLY A 79 -8.93 1.79 25.36
C GLY A 79 -7.50 1.32 25.10
N VAL A 80 -7.35 0.03 24.78
CA VAL A 80 -6.06 -0.61 24.48
C VAL A 80 -6.09 -1.24 23.10
N SER A 81 -5.00 -1.11 22.33
CA SER A 81 -4.78 -1.87 21.11
C SER A 81 -3.54 -2.75 21.23
N PHE A 82 -3.68 -4.02 20.87
CA PHE A 82 -2.61 -4.98 20.76
C PHE A 82 -2.31 -5.28 19.30
N LYS A 83 -1.04 -5.42 18.95
CA LYS A 83 -0.62 -5.80 17.61
C LYS A 83 0.40 -6.93 17.66
N PHE A 84 0.12 -8.01 16.96
CA PHE A 84 1.07 -9.09 16.73
C PHE A 84 1.64 -8.96 15.33
N ALA A 85 2.95 -9.17 15.21
CA ALA A 85 3.65 -9.22 13.94
C ALA A 85 4.91 -10.07 14.06
N TYR A 86 5.42 -10.58 12.95
CA TYR A 86 6.74 -11.22 12.91
C TYR A 86 7.84 -10.15 12.76
N MET A 87 8.89 -10.28 13.58
CA MET A 87 10.08 -9.43 13.54
C MET A 87 11.33 -10.29 13.64
N VAL A 88 12.37 -9.85 12.95
CA VAL A 88 13.67 -10.49 13.01
C VAL A 88 14.38 -10.04 14.29
N ASP A 89 14.86 -11.00 15.08
CA ASP A 89 15.67 -10.71 16.27
C ASP A 89 17.13 -10.37 15.92
N GLN A 90 17.97 -10.15 16.93
CA GLN A 90 19.39 -9.81 16.71
C GLN A 90 20.20 -10.94 16.03
N LYS A 91 19.69 -12.18 16.04
CA LYS A 91 20.34 -13.35 15.43
C LYS A 91 19.88 -13.61 14.01
N GLY A 92 18.85 -12.89 13.54
CA GLY A 92 18.26 -13.13 12.23
C GLY A 92 17.03 -14.03 12.26
N ASP A 93 16.58 -14.47 13.43
CA ASP A 93 15.46 -15.40 13.56
C ASP A 93 14.13 -14.63 13.59
N ALA A 94 13.15 -15.11 12.83
CA ALA A 94 11.80 -14.55 12.84
C ALA A 94 11.07 -14.93 14.13
N GLN A 95 10.71 -13.91 14.92
CA GLN A 95 9.96 -14.05 16.17
C GLN A 95 8.61 -13.34 16.05
N ARG A 96 7.53 -14.02 16.46
CA ARG A 96 6.23 -13.36 16.61
C ARG A 96 6.28 -12.53 17.88
N VAL A 97 6.07 -11.22 17.76
CA VAL A 97 6.13 -10.28 18.88
C VAL A 97 4.78 -9.62 19.10
N CYS A 98 4.47 -9.27 20.35
CA CYS A 98 3.29 -8.48 20.70
C CYS A 98 3.69 -7.04 21.04
N PHE A 99 2.92 -6.10 20.51
CA PHE A 99 2.98 -4.70 20.85
C PHE A 99 1.68 -4.23 21.51
N GLN A 100 1.79 -3.28 22.42
CA GLN A 100 0.66 -2.65 23.08
C GLN A 100 0.69 -1.13 22.93
N VAL A 101 -0.49 -0.57 22.74
CA VAL A 101 -0.76 0.86 22.57
C VAL A 101 -1.95 1.21 23.45
N ASN A 102 -1.78 2.19 24.33
CA ASN A 102 -2.87 2.69 25.15
C ASN A 102 -3.38 3.97 24.49
N GLY A 103 -4.70 4.05 24.27
CA GLY A 103 -5.34 5.27 23.79
C GLY A 103 -5.34 6.36 24.87
N SER A 104 -5.53 7.60 24.43
CA SER A 104 -5.74 8.75 25.32
C SER A 104 -7.15 9.30 25.18
N GLN A 105 -7.52 10.28 26.00
CA GLN A 105 -8.79 11.00 25.83
C GLN A 105 -8.86 11.75 24.48
N GLN A 106 -7.72 12.25 23.96
CA GLN A 106 -7.69 12.92 22.66
C GLN A 106 -7.72 11.93 21.49
N VAL A 107 -7.09 10.75 21.65
CA VAL A 107 -6.98 9.72 20.62
C VAL A 107 -7.32 8.36 21.23
N PRO A 108 -8.62 8.08 21.47
CA PRO A 108 -9.03 6.82 22.05
C PRO A 108 -8.90 5.69 21.02
N VAL A 109 -8.66 4.47 21.52
CA VAL A 109 -8.78 3.25 20.73
C VAL A 109 -10.28 2.95 20.56
N SER A 110 -10.71 2.77 19.32
CA SER A 110 -12.07 2.34 18.97
C SER A 110 -12.05 0.93 18.39
N SER A 111 -13.13 0.18 18.58
CA SER A 111 -13.36 -1.06 17.84
C SER A 111 -13.51 -0.74 16.34
N GLN A 112 -13.12 -1.68 15.50
CA GLN A 112 -13.11 -1.52 14.05
C GLN A 112 -14.06 -2.51 13.38
N PRO A 113 -15.22 -2.05 12.88
CA PRO A 113 -16.04 -2.88 12.01
C PRO A 113 -15.34 -3.09 10.66
N LEU A 114 -15.61 -4.24 10.03
CA LEU A 114 -15.19 -4.53 8.65
C LEU A 114 -16.30 -4.28 7.63
N LEU A 115 -17.50 -3.95 8.09
CA LEU A 115 -18.63 -3.51 7.27
C LEU A 115 -18.72 -1.97 7.33
N PRO A 116 -18.99 -1.30 6.19
CA PRO A 116 -19.17 0.15 6.18
C PRO A 116 -20.49 0.54 6.85
N ASP A 117 -20.57 1.80 7.30
CA ASP A 117 -21.85 2.40 7.71
C ASP A 117 -22.72 2.61 6.46
N LEU A 118 -23.89 1.96 6.44
CA LEU A 118 -24.84 2.02 5.34
C LEU A 118 -25.89 3.13 5.50
N THR A 119 -25.88 3.87 6.61
CA THR A 119 -26.78 5.01 6.85
C THR A 119 -26.85 6.00 5.68
N PRO A 120 -25.74 6.41 5.04
CA PRO A 120 -25.80 7.36 3.93
C PRO A 120 -26.13 6.72 2.57
N PHE A 121 -26.28 5.40 2.50
CA PHE A 121 -26.50 4.68 1.25
C PHE A 121 -27.97 4.65 0.87
N LYS A 122 -28.22 4.60 -0.44
CA LYS A 122 -29.55 4.40 -1.01
C LYS A 122 -29.54 3.15 -1.86
N LYS A 123 -30.57 2.32 -1.71
CA LYS A 123 -30.77 1.20 -2.62
C LYS A 123 -31.07 1.71 -4.02
N ILE A 124 -30.36 1.18 -5.00
CA ILE A 124 -30.53 1.54 -6.42
C ILE A 124 -31.32 0.47 -7.15
N GLY A 125 -31.18 -0.79 -6.75
CA GLY A 125 -31.86 -1.92 -7.37
C GLY A 125 -31.29 -3.25 -6.90
N SER A 126 -31.70 -4.31 -7.57
CA SER A 126 -31.19 -5.65 -7.35
C SER A 126 -30.84 -6.30 -8.67
N ASP A 127 -29.63 -6.85 -8.76
CA ASP A 127 -29.08 -7.48 -9.97
C ASP A 127 -28.40 -8.81 -9.59
N VAL A 128 -28.12 -9.67 -10.58
CA VAL A 128 -27.34 -10.89 -10.33
C VAL A 128 -25.91 -10.51 -9.93
N CYS A 129 -25.43 -11.02 -8.79
CA CYS A 129 -24.09 -10.74 -8.32
C CYS A 129 -23.05 -11.34 -9.27
N SER A 130 -21.96 -10.62 -9.53
CA SER A 130 -20.81 -11.20 -10.23
C SER A 130 -20.03 -12.08 -9.26
N ASP A 131 -19.89 -13.36 -9.59
CA ASP A 131 -19.10 -14.30 -8.79
C ASP A 131 -17.61 -14.24 -9.15
N ILE A 132 -16.94 -13.18 -8.67
CA ILE A 132 -15.53 -12.91 -9.01
C ILE A 132 -14.57 -13.96 -8.41
N PHE A 133 -14.99 -14.71 -7.38
CA PHE A 133 -14.13 -15.65 -6.66
C PHE A 133 -14.65 -17.09 -6.60
N GLY A 134 -15.77 -17.43 -7.25
CA GLY A 134 -16.36 -18.77 -7.15
C GLY A 134 -17.10 -19.01 -5.82
N LEU A 135 -17.51 -17.94 -5.13
CA LEU A 135 -18.02 -17.93 -3.76
C LEU A 135 -19.52 -17.66 -3.66
N ILE A 136 -20.12 -17.16 -4.74
CA ILE A 136 -21.54 -16.81 -4.79
C ILE A 136 -22.27 -17.90 -5.57
N LYS A 137 -23.38 -18.41 -5.05
CA LYS A 137 -24.20 -19.37 -5.79
C LYS A 137 -24.63 -18.74 -7.12
N GLU A 138 -24.57 -19.49 -8.22
CA GLU A 138 -25.05 -19.03 -9.53
C GLU A 138 -26.46 -18.43 -9.40
N ASN A 139 -26.69 -17.29 -10.08
CA ASN A 139 -27.94 -16.55 -10.07
C ASN A 139 -28.36 -15.96 -8.71
N THR A 140 -27.45 -15.84 -7.73
CA THR A 140 -27.74 -15.09 -6.51
C THR A 140 -28.05 -13.64 -6.86
N VAL A 141 -29.17 -13.14 -6.34
CA VAL A 141 -29.58 -11.74 -6.49
C VAL A 141 -28.94 -10.91 -5.37
N CYS A 142 -28.22 -9.85 -5.75
CA CYS A 142 -27.66 -8.87 -4.84
C CYS A 142 -28.45 -7.57 -4.90
N GLU A 143 -28.74 -7.00 -3.75
CA GLU A 143 -29.14 -5.60 -3.64
C GLU A 143 -27.89 -4.72 -3.84
N ARG A 144 -28.02 -3.67 -4.64
CA ARG A 144 -26.98 -2.66 -4.86
C ARG A 144 -27.36 -1.38 -4.14
N TRP A 145 -26.51 -0.95 -3.23
CA TRP A 145 -26.62 0.26 -2.44
C TRP A 145 -25.51 1.23 -2.85
N GLU A 146 -25.85 2.50 -3.07
CA GLU A 146 -24.88 3.51 -3.50
C GLU A 146 -24.89 4.74 -2.58
N TYR A 147 -23.70 5.30 -2.40
CA TYR A 147 -23.47 6.57 -1.72
C TYR A 147 -22.39 7.33 -2.50
N SER A 148 -22.60 8.63 -2.70
CA SER A 148 -21.59 9.50 -3.33
C SER A 148 -21.37 10.71 -2.46
N VAL A 149 -20.10 11.09 -2.31
CA VAL A 149 -19.69 12.30 -1.60
C VAL A 149 -18.69 13.06 -2.45
N THR A 150 -18.84 14.38 -2.47
CA THR A 150 -17.93 15.27 -3.17
C THR A 150 -17.36 16.26 -2.17
N TYR A 151 -16.03 16.36 -2.11
CA TYR A 151 -15.30 17.30 -1.29
C TYR A 151 -14.32 18.07 -2.17
N GLY A 152 -14.60 19.36 -2.38
CA GLY A 152 -13.87 20.18 -3.35
C GLY A 152 -13.91 19.54 -4.75
N ASP A 153 -12.74 19.28 -5.33
CA ASP A 153 -12.58 18.68 -6.65
C ASP A 153 -12.60 17.14 -6.65
N LYS A 154 -12.74 16.52 -5.47
CA LYS A 154 -12.71 15.06 -5.31
C LYS A 154 -14.13 14.53 -5.13
N SER A 155 -14.51 13.58 -5.96
CA SER A 155 -15.76 12.83 -5.84
C SER A 155 -15.46 11.37 -5.57
N ASN A 156 -16.01 10.83 -4.49
CA ASN A 156 -15.95 9.41 -4.17
C ASN A 156 -17.34 8.80 -4.37
N LYS A 157 -17.40 7.75 -5.19
CA LYS A 157 -18.57 6.90 -5.32
C LYS A 157 -18.31 5.60 -4.57
N TYR A 158 -19.21 5.29 -3.64
CA TYR A 158 -19.24 4.06 -2.88
C TYR A 158 -20.39 3.19 -3.36
N VAL A 159 -20.12 1.90 -3.51
CA VAL A 159 -21.13 0.91 -3.86
C VAL A 159 -20.99 -0.28 -2.94
N PHE A 160 -22.09 -0.70 -2.34
CA PHE A 160 -22.15 -1.86 -1.47
C PHE A 160 -23.17 -2.85 -2.03
N TRP A 161 -22.75 -4.10 -2.18
CA TRP A 161 -23.60 -5.20 -2.59
C TRP A 161 -23.78 -6.16 -1.42
N LEU A 162 -25.02 -6.57 -1.22
CA LEU A 162 -25.39 -7.62 -0.27
C LEU A 162 -26.38 -8.58 -0.90
N SER A 163 -26.35 -9.83 -0.46
CA SER A 163 -27.40 -10.81 -0.74
C SER A 163 -28.26 -11.06 0.50
N ARG A 164 -29.31 -11.88 0.36
CA ARG A 164 -30.19 -12.28 1.46
C ARG A 164 -30.05 -13.78 1.69
N ASP A 165 -29.90 -14.20 2.94
CA ASP A 165 -29.91 -15.62 3.30
C ASP A 165 -31.35 -16.19 3.26
N SER A 166 -31.51 -17.47 3.61
CA SER A 166 -32.82 -18.15 3.64
C SER A 166 -33.82 -17.53 4.62
N HIS A 167 -33.36 -16.70 5.56
CA HIS A 167 -34.17 -16.01 6.56
C HIS A 167 -34.30 -14.52 6.25
N SER A 168 -33.90 -14.07 5.06
CA SER A 168 -33.89 -12.66 4.64
C SER A 168 -32.91 -11.76 5.42
N ASN A 169 -31.95 -12.34 6.13
CA ASN A 169 -30.88 -11.56 6.75
C ASN A 169 -29.89 -11.07 5.69
N PRO A 170 -29.34 -9.86 5.81
CA PRO A 170 -28.35 -9.37 4.86
C PRO A 170 -27.02 -10.11 5.03
N VAL A 171 -26.40 -10.46 3.90
CA VAL A 171 -25.07 -11.08 3.83
C VAL A 171 -24.19 -10.20 2.94
N PRO A 172 -23.05 -9.68 3.44
CA PRO A 172 -22.22 -8.77 2.68
C PRO A 172 -21.55 -9.51 1.52
N VAL A 173 -21.44 -8.87 0.36
CA VAL A 173 -20.83 -9.47 -0.84
C VAL A 173 -19.64 -8.65 -1.32
N GLN A 174 -19.83 -7.36 -1.54
CA GLN A 174 -18.77 -6.50 -2.03
C GLN A 174 -18.95 -5.06 -1.54
N TYR A 175 -17.84 -4.40 -1.24
CA TYR A 175 -17.77 -2.97 -1.06
C TYR A 175 -16.76 -2.37 -2.05
N LEU A 176 -17.15 -1.35 -2.80
CA LEU A 176 -16.32 -0.66 -3.77
C LEU A 176 -16.27 0.82 -3.42
N MET A 177 -15.07 1.39 -3.46
CA MET A 177 -14.87 2.82 -3.58
C MET A 177 -14.20 3.13 -4.92
N LYS A 178 -14.73 4.13 -5.62
CA LYS A 178 -14.13 4.70 -6.83
C LYS A 178 -14.00 6.21 -6.67
N GLY A 179 -12.76 6.69 -6.64
CA GLY A 179 -12.42 8.11 -6.56
C GLY A 179 -12.26 8.73 -7.95
N TYR A 180 -12.72 9.96 -8.11
CA TYR A 180 -12.54 10.77 -9.30
C TYR A 180 -12.13 12.19 -8.91
N ASP A 181 -11.09 12.72 -9.53
CA ASP A 181 -10.63 14.10 -9.33
C ASP A 181 -10.97 14.91 -10.58
N SER A 182 -11.87 15.88 -10.44
CA SER A 182 -12.34 16.72 -11.55
C SER A 182 -11.27 17.71 -12.03
N LEU A 183 -10.32 18.08 -11.17
CA LEU A 183 -9.21 18.97 -11.53
C LEU A 183 -8.17 18.23 -12.38
N LEU A 184 -7.87 16.98 -12.03
CA LEU A 184 -6.93 16.12 -12.77
C LEU A 184 -7.61 15.32 -13.90
N GLY A 185 -8.94 15.38 -14.01
CA GLY A 185 -9.73 14.68 -15.02
C GLY A 185 -9.58 13.15 -15.00
N SER A 186 -9.14 12.57 -13.87
CA SER A 186 -8.73 11.17 -13.79
C SER A 186 -9.15 10.48 -12.49
N HIS A 187 -9.11 9.14 -12.49
CA HIS A 187 -9.28 8.35 -11.28
C HIS A 187 -8.01 8.43 -10.44
N TYR A 188 -8.14 8.87 -9.19
CA TYR A 188 -7.01 8.93 -8.25
C TYR A 188 -7.01 7.75 -7.27
N ASP A 189 -8.13 7.03 -7.13
CA ASP A 189 -8.24 5.90 -6.22
C ASP A 189 -9.30 4.89 -6.65
N LYS A 190 -9.03 3.62 -6.36
CA LYS A 190 -10.01 2.51 -6.45
C LYS A 190 -9.60 1.42 -5.47
N TYR A 191 -10.53 1.00 -4.63
CA TYR A 191 -10.37 -0.19 -3.81
C TYR A 191 -11.68 -0.96 -3.68
N GLU A 192 -11.55 -2.26 -3.47
CA GLU A 192 -12.65 -3.19 -3.32
C GLU A 192 -12.41 -4.08 -2.11
N VAL A 193 -13.45 -4.34 -1.32
CA VAL A 193 -13.45 -5.37 -0.27
C VAL A 193 -14.45 -6.43 -0.69
N TYR A 194 -13.96 -7.65 -0.88
CA TYR A 194 -14.77 -8.80 -1.24
C TYR A 194 -14.99 -9.66 -0.02
N TYR A 195 -16.25 -9.87 0.36
CA TYR A 195 -16.61 -10.66 1.53
C TYR A 195 -16.84 -12.12 1.12
N LYS A 196 -16.18 -13.04 1.80
CA LYS A 196 -16.18 -14.48 1.47
C LYS A 196 -17.06 -15.30 2.39
N ASN A 197 -16.94 -15.06 3.69
CA ASN A 197 -17.63 -15.79 4.73
C ASN A 197 -18.14 -14.76 5.73
N TYR A 198 -19.40 -14.84 6.11
CA TYR A 198 -20.00 -13.94 7.09
C TYR A 198 -20.89 -14.76 8.01
N LYS A 199 -20.72 -14.57 9.31
CA LYS A 199 -21.54 -15.21 10.34
C LYS A 199 -21.93 -14.16 11.37
N SER A 200 -23.21 -13.84 11.42
CA SER A 200 -23.79 -13.01 12.46
C SER A 200 -23.95 -13.83 13.75
N GLY A 201 -23.73 -13.19 14.90
CA GLY A 201 -23.96 -13.79 16.22
C GLY A 201 -22.80 -13.57 17.18
N ALA A 202 -23.02 -13.99 18.42
CA ALA A 202 -22.04 -13.84 19.50
C ALA A 202 -20.69 -14.48 19.13
N ILE A 203 -19.62 -13.75 19.45
CA ILE A 203 -18.25 -14.20 19.23
C ILE A 203 -17.68 -14.71 20.55
N ASP A 204 -16.95 -15.83 20.50
CA ASP A 204 -16.24 -16.35 21.66
C ASP A 204 -15.29 -15.27 22.22
N PRO A 205 -15.49 -14.80 23.47
CA PRO A 205 -14.65 -13.76 24.06
C PRO A 205 -13.15 -14.07 24.02
N GLN A 206 -12.76 -15.35 24.03
CA GLN A 206 -11.35 -15.75 24.03
C GLN A 206 -10.60 -15.29 22.77
N VAL A 207 -11.29 -15.01 21.65
CA VAL A 207 -10.60 -14.54 20.43
C VAL A 207 -10.01 -13.14 20.60
N PHE A 208 -10.47 -12.37 21.58
CA PHE A 208 -10.02 -11.01 21.88
C PHE A 208 -9.02 -10.95 23.03
N GLU A 209 -8.70 -12.09 23.65
CA GLU A 209 -7.75 -12.18 24.75
C GLU A 209 -6.32 -12.40 24.25
N LEU A 210 -5.35 -11.88 25.00
CA LEU A 210 -3.93 -12.14 24.72
C LEU A 210 -3.60 -13.60 25.02
N PRO A 211 -2.88 -14.32 24.14
CA PRO A 211 -2.42 -15.66 24.47
C PRO A 211 -1.45 -15.62 25.66
N ALA A 212 -1.60 -16.58 26.59
CA ALA A 212 -0.92 -16.58 27.89
C ALA A 212 0.63 -16.55 27.81
N ASN A 213 1.21 -16.93 26.68
CA ASN A 213 2.66 -16.95 26.46
C ASN A 213 3.24 -15.62 25.93
N TYR A 214 2.43 -14.58 25.77
CA TYR A 214 2.90 -13.27 25.30
C TYR A 214 2.90 -12.22 26.39
N THR A 215 3.99 -11.45 26.46
CA THR A 215 4.02 -10.15 27.13
C THR A 215 4.20 -9.07 26.06
N CYS A 216 3.26 -8.13 26.01
CA CYS A 216 3.30 -7.07 25.01
C CYS A 216 4.20 -5.93 25.48
N ARG A 217 5.01 -5.39 24.56
CA ARG A 217 5.87 -4.24 24.79
C ARG A 217 5.36 -3.01 24.05
N SER A 218 5.83 -1.82 24.41
CA SER A 218 5.58 -0.62 23.61
C SER A 218 6.25 -0.74 22.23
N PHE A 219 5.69 -0.05 21.23
CA PHE A 219 6.35 0.08 19.94
C PHE A 219 7.70 0.84 20.06
N PRO A 220 8.73 0.44 19.31
CA PRO A 220 9.99 1.17 19.27
C PRO A 220 9.82 2.48 18.47
N GLY A 221 10.17 3.61 19.08
CA GLY A 221 10.20 4.94 18.44
C GLY A 221 9.28 5.98 19.08
N PRO A 222 9.46 7.28 18.77
CA PRO A 222 8.61 8.35 19.31
C PRO A 222 7.26 8.43 18.57
N GLY A 223 6.19 8.71 19.33
CA GLY A 223 4.90 9.18 18.79
C GLY A 223 3.75 8.16 18.87
N VAL A 224 2.87 8.33 19.86
CA VAL A 224 1.58 7.61 19.97
C VAL A 224 0.65 7.84 18.77
N GLU A 225 0.82 8.96 18.05
CA GLU A 225 0.00 9.31 16.87
C GLU A 225 0.19 8.33 15.72
N HIS A 226 1.44 8.01 15.34
CA HIS A 226 1.72 7.01 14.29
C HIS A 226 1.11 5.64 14.60
N ILE A 227 0.91 5.34 15.89
CA ILE A 227 0.54 4.03 16.37
C ILE A 227 -0.99 3.91 16.53
N GLY A 228 -1.67 4.98 16.95
CA GLY A 228 -3.14 5.07 16.93
C GLY A 228 -3.76 4.95 15.53
N HIS A 229 -2.97 5.21 14.49
CA HIS A 229 -3.35 5.05 13.08
C HIS A 229 -3.01 3.69 12.46
N HIS A 230 -2.38 2.76 13.19
CA HIS A 230 -2.05 1.41 12.69
C HIS A 230 -3.27 0.46 12.66
N ASN A 231 -4.37 0.96 12.11
CA ASN A 231 -5.56 0.19 11.77
C ASN A 231 -5.79 0.34 10.26
N PRO A 232 -5.06 -0.41 9.42
CA PRO A 232 -5.03 -0.18 7.98
C PRO A 232 -6.40 -0.22 7.33
N ILE A 233 -7.30 -1.09 7.83
CA ILE A 233 -8.63 -1.25 7.23
C ILE A 233 -9.56 -0.06 7.52
N ARG A 234 -9.25 0.75 8.53
CA ARG A 234 -10.04 1.95 8.91
C ARG A 234 -10.04 3.01 7.81
N GLU A 235 -8.94 3.14 7.06
CA GLU A 235 -8.87 4.05 5.91
C GLU A 235 -9.93 3.66 4.86
N PHE A 236 -10.06 2.36 4.60
CA PHE A 236 -10.94 1.83 3.56
C PHE A 236 -12.39 1.74 4.00
N ILE A 237 -12.68 1.38 5.25
CA ILE A 237 -14.06 1.18 5.72
C ILE A 237 -14.67 2.45 6.31
N SER A 238 -13.87 3.26 7.00
CA SER A 238 -14.33 4.42 7.76
C SER A 238 -13.85 5.75 7.18
N GLY A 239 -13.09 5.74 6.08
CA GLY A 239 -12.58 6.96 5.44
C GLY A 239 -11.54 7.72 6.26
N ALA A 240 -10.87 7.09 7.23
CA ALA A 240 -9.89 7.75 8.09
C ALA A 240 -8.51 7.86 7.42
N ASP A 241 -8.30 8.87 6.59
CA ASP A 241 -7.09 9.05 5.79
C ASP A 241 -6.12 10.14 6.30
N SER A 242 -6.40 10.76 7.45
CA SER A 242 -5.55 11.81 8.05
C SER A 242 -4.10 11.40 8.30
N HIS A 243 -3.84 10.10 8.46
CA HIS A 243 -2.49 9.56 8.58
C HIS A 243 -1.66 9.79 7.31
N VAL A 244 -2.28 9.77 6.13
CA VAL A 244 -1.61 10.02 4.84
C VAL A 244 -1.08 11.44 4.80
N ASP A 245 -1.81 12.41 5.35
CA ASP A 245 -1.40 13.81 5.42
C ASP A 245 -0.15 13.97 6.30
N SER A 246 -0.15 13.32 7.46
CA SER A 246 0.99 13.31 8.39
C SER A 246 2.23 12.66 7.77
N GLU A 247 2.07 11.50 7.13
CA GLU A 247 3.18 10.80 6.47
C GLU A 247 3.71 11.56 5.26
N PHE A 248 2.84 12.22 4.49
CA PHE A 248 3.24 13.03 3.34
C PHE A 248 4.01 14.28 3.78
N ALA A 249 3.59 14.95 4.86
CA ALA A 249 4.33 16.07 5.43
C ALA A 249 5.74 15.64 5.89
N LYS A 250 5.85 14.50 6.58
CA LYS A 250 7.16 13.95 6.98
C LYS A 250 8.03 13.57 5.79
N PHE A 251 7.43 12.99 4.75
CA PHE A 251 8.11 12.62 3.51
C PHE A 251 8.65 13.84 2.77
N THR A 252 7.83 14.88 2.61
CA THR A 252 8.21 16.10 1.89
C THR A 252 9.32 16.86 2.60
N ASP A 253 9.25 16.98 3.93
CA ASP A 253 10.30 17.56 4.77
C ASP A 253 11.61 16.76 4.68
N LYS A 254 11.55 15.44 4.91
CA LYS A 254 12.73 14.56 4.90
C LYS A 254 13.47 14.51 3.57
N HIS A 255 12.77 14.70 2.45
CA HIS A 255 13.31 14.56 1.11
C HIS A 255 13.35 15.89 0.33
N ASP A 256 13.23 17.02 1.03
CA ASP A 256 13.29 18.38 0.46
C ASP A 256 12.38 18.56 -0.77
N LYS A 257 11.20 17.94 -0.74
CA LYS A 257 10.27 17.96 -1.88
C LYS A 257 9.62 19.33 -2.01
N ARG A 258 9.72 19.90 -3.22
CA ARG A 258 9.08 21.15 -3.59
C ARG A 258 8.26 20.93 -4.85
N TYR A 259 7.01 21.38 -4.82
CA TYR A 259 6.07 21.25 -5.93
C TYR A 259 5.69 22.62 -6.44
N ASP A 260 5.51 22.74 -7.76
CA ASP A 260 5.36 24.04 -8.41
C ASP A 260 4.07 24.77 -8.01
N ASN A 261 3.03 24.00 -7.68
CA ASN A 261 1.72 24.49 -7.27
C ASN A 261 0.93 23.40 -6.52
N SER A 262 -0.21 23.79 -5.95
CA SER A 262 -1.09 22.91 -5.19
C SER A 262 -1.65 21.74 -6.00
N THR A 263 -1.83 21.89 -7.32
CA THR A 263 -2.32 20.81 -8.19
C THR A 263 -1.25 19.73 -8.35
N HIS A 264 0.00 20.13 -8.53
CA HIS A 264 1.14 19.22 -8.60
C HIS A 264 1.36 18.49 -7.27
N GLU A 265 1.34 19.22 -6.15
CA GLU A 265 1.44 18.64 -4.81
C GLU A 265 0.32 17.62 -4.54
N ARG A 266 -0.92 17.95 -4.92
CA ARG A 266 -2.07 17.04 -4.76
C ARG A 266 -1.88 15.75 -5.57
N GLY A 267 -1.48 15.84 -6.83
CA GLY A 267 -1.18 14.67 -7.65
C GLY A 267 -0.07 13.80 -7.05
N ARG A 268 0.99 14.43 -6.52
CA ARG A 268 2.10 13.76 -5.84
C ARG A 268 1.68 13.05 -4.56
N LYS A 269 0.81 13.68 -3.78
CA LYS A 269 0.22 13.09 -2.58
C LYS A 269 -0.67 11.90 -2.90
N ASP A 270 -1.42 11.94 -3.99
CA ASP A 270 -2.25 10.79 -4.41
C ASP A 270 -1.37 9.60 -4.84
N VAL A 271 -0.27 9.83 -5.57
CA VAL A 271 0.74 8.80 -5.87
C VAL A 271 1.38 8.26 -4.59
N PHE A 272 1.77 9.16 -3.67
CA PHE A 272 2.34 8.81 -2.38
C PHE A 272 1.41 7.92 -1.56
N ARG A 273 0.12 8.25 -1.50
CA ARG A 273 -0.89 7.44 -0.81
C ARG A 273 -0.88 5.99 -1.32
N GLN A 274 -0.88 5.79 -2.64
CA GLN A 274 -0.87 4.44 -3.22
C GLN A 274 0.43 3.69 -2.88
N ASN A 275 1.59 4.36 -2.94
CA ASN A 275 2.86 3.74 -2.57
C ASN A 275 2.95 3.44 -1.07
N LEU A 276 2.40 4.30 -0.20
CA LEU A 276 2.33 4.07 1.24
C LEU A 276 1.48 2.84 1.58
N ARG A 277 0.33 2.69 0.90
CA ARG A 277 -0.53 1.50 1.02
C ARG A 277 0.19 0.24 0.54
N PHE A 278 0.89 0.30 -0.60
CA PHE A 278 1.68 -0.81 -1.13
C PHE A 278 2.77 -1.25 -0.15
N ILE A 279 3.58 -0.31 0.33
CA ILE A 279 4.63 -0.54 1.34
C ILE A 279 4.02 -1.21 2.58
N SER A 280 2.92 -0.66 3.08
CA SER A 280 2.26 -1.14 4.29
C SER A 280 1.72 -2.55 4.13
N SER A 281 1.08 -2.86 3.00
CA SER A 281 0.54 -4.20 2.73
C SER A 281 1.64 -5.24 2.50
N LYS A 282 2.66 -4.93 1.69
CA LYS A 282 3.79 -5.84 1.44
C LYS A 282 4.57 -6.17 2.72
N ASN A 283 4.70 -5.21 3.63
CA ASN A 283 5.32 -5.44 4.93
C ASN A 283 4.47 -6.33 5.86
N ARG A 284 3.17 -6.52 5.60
CA ARG A 284 2.30 -7.48 6.34
C ARG A 284 2.33 -8.88 5.74
N GLU A 285 2.67 -9.03 4.46
CA GLU A 285 2.70 -10.32 3.74
C GLU A 285 3.85 -11.24 4.17
N ASN A 286 4.78 -10.77 5.02
CA ASN A 286 5.94 -11.52 5.51
C ASN A 286 6.78 -12.13 4.37
N ILE A 287 7.03 -11.34 3.33
CA ILE A 287 7.94 -11.68 2.24
C ILE A 287 9.40 -11.46 2.69
N GLY A 288 10.36 -12.14 2.06
CA GLY A 288 11.78 -12.13 2.45
C GLY A 288 12.52 -10.78 2.35
N TYR A 289 11.79 -9.67 2.23
CA TYR A 289 12.28 -8.31 2.22
C TYR A 289 11.23 -7.37 2.84
N ARG A 290 11.67 -6.17 3.22
CA ARG A 290 10.78 -5.09 3.66
C ARG A 290 10.92 -3.88 2.77
N LEU A 291 9.85 -3.12 2.67
CA LEU A 291 9.80 -1.83 1.99
C LEU A 291 9.76 -0.69 3.01
N SER A 292 10.23 0.48 2.59
CA SER A 292 10.16 1.71 3.37
C SER A 292 9.87 2.87 2.44
N VAL A 293 9.21 3.91 2.97
CA VAL A 293 9.11 5.19 2.29
C VAL A 293 10.54 5.71 2.05
N ASN A 294 10.84 6.07 0.81
CA ASN A 294 12.08 6.69 0.37
C ASN A 294 11.75 7.82 -0.63
N HIS A 295 12.77 8.49 -1.16
CA HIS A 295 12.62 9.65 -2.06
C HIS A 295 11.84 9.37 -3.36
N LEU A 296 11.56 8.11 -3.70
CA LEU A 296 10.81 7.68 -4.89
C LEU A 296 9.30 7.49 -4.61
N ALA A 297 8.85 7.68 -3.36
CA ALA A 297 7.49 7.37 -2.95
C ALA A 297 6.41 8.25 -3.59
N ASP A 298 6.75 9.39 -4.18
CA ASP A 298 5.82 10.28 -4.91
C ASP A 298 5.96 10.19 -6.45
N LEU A 299 6.76 9.24 -6.94
CA LEU A 299 6.93 9.02 -8.37
C LEU A 299 5.86 8.08 -8.94
N THR A 300 5.32 8.48 -10.09
CA THR A 300 4.43 7.64 -10.91
C THR A 300 5.20 6.45 -11.50
N ASP A 301 4.47 5.45 -11.97
CA ASP A 301 5.10 4.33 -12.69
C ASP A 301 5.89 4.77 -13.91
N PHE A 302 5.43 5.80 -14.61
CA PHE A 302 6.12 6.34 -15.78
C PHE A 302 7.47 6.95 -15.38
N GLU A 303 7.49 7.83 -14.38
CA GLU A 303 8.72 8.46 -13.89
C GLU A 303 9.70 7.41 -13.35
N ARG A 304 9.21 6.40 -12.63
CA ARG A 304 10.05 5.28 -12.16
C ARG A 304 10.64 4.46 -13.29
N ARG A 305 9.93 4.30 -14.42
CA ARG A 305 10.47 3.61 -15.60
C ARG A 305 11.59 4.41 -16.25
N SER A 306 11.51 5.74 -16.28
CA SER A 306 12.58 6.59 -16.80
C SER A 306 13.92 6.45 -16.03
N LEU A 307 13.88 6.00 -14.77
CA LEU A 307 15.09 5.71 -13.99
C LEU A 307 15.77 4.39 -14.39
N ARG A 308 15.10 3.54 -15.17
CA ARG A 308 15.60 2.21 -15.56
C ARG A 308 16.38 2.30 -16.87
N GLY A 309 17.68 2.53 -16.74
CA GLY A 309 18.60 2.76 -17.85
C GLY A 309 19.16 1.54 -18.57
N LYS A 310 18.88 0.31 -18.12
CA LYS A 310 19.44 -0.87 -18.78
C LYS A 310 18.74 -1.09 -20.12
N ARG A 311 19.52 -1.14 -21.21
CA ARG A 311 19.04 -1.52 -22.54
C ARG A 311 19.41 -2.97 -22.85
N TYR A 312 18.76 -3.52 -23.87
CA TYR A 312 19.09 -4.82 -24.44
C TYR A 312 19.02 -4.70 -25.96
N SER A 313 20.16 -4.70 -26.64
CA SER A 313 20.23 -4.54 -28.09
C SER A 313 20.10 -5.86 -28.86
N GLY A 314 19.96 -7.01 -28.17
CA GLY A 314 19.88 -8.34 -28.79
C GLY A 314 21.15 -8.75 -29.54
N VAL A 315 22.28 -8.12 -29.26
CA VAL A 315 23.58 -8.45 -29.86
C VAL A 315 24.09 -9.75 -29.23
N GLU A 316 24.29 -10.79 -30.06
CA GLU A 316 24.71 -12.12 -29.59
C GLU A 316 26.15 -12.17 -29.07
N TYR A 317 27.06 -11.38 -29.67
CA TYR A 317 28.46 -11.30 -29.26
C TYR A 317 28.87 -9.87 -28.93
N ASN A 318 29.27 -9.65 -27.68
CA ASN A 318 29.58 -8.34 -27.11
C ASN A 318 31.09 -8.04 -27.03
N GLY A 319 31.94 -8.80 -27.75
CA GLY A 319 33.40 -8.63 -27.70
C GLY A 319 34.08 -9.15 -26.43
N GLY A 320 33.32 -9.64 -25.44
CA GLY A 320 33.86 -10.18 -24.20
C GLY A 320 34.57 -11.52 -24.39
N LEU A 321 35.63 -11.74 -23.61
CA LEU A 321 36.25 -13.06 -23.48
C LEU A 321 35.32 -13.98 -22.67
N GLU A 322 35.26 -15.25 -23.06
CA GLU A 322 34.53 -16.25 -22.28
C GLU A 322 35.15 -16.39 -20.87
N PHE A 323 34.29 -16.52 -19.86
CA PHE A 323 34.73 -16.83 -18.50
C PHE A 323 35.25 -18.27 -18.44
N ASP A 324 36.57 -18.42 -18.46
CA ASP A 324 37.23 -19.73 -18.39
C ASP A 324 37.07 -20.38 -17.01
N LYS A 325 36.04 -21.21 -16.89
CA LYS A 325 35.72 -21.97 -15.68
C LYS A 325 36.80 -22.97 -15.28
N THR A 326 37.70 -23.36 -16.19
CA THR A 326 38.76 -24.34 -15.89
C THR A 326 39.85 -23.78 -14.99
N LYS A 327 39.98 -22.44 -14.94
CA LYS A 327 40.96 -21.74 -14.09
C LYS A 327 40.57 -21.67 -12.62
N TYR A 328 39.32 -21.98 -12.26
CA TYR A 328 38.78 -21.76 -10.93
C TYR A 328 38.08 -23.01 -10.38
N SER A 329 38.33 -23.33 -9.12
CA SER A 329 37.62 -24.42 -8.43
C SER A 329 36.39 -23.87 -7.73
N LEU A 330 35.21 -24.39 -8.06
CA LEU A 330 33.96 -24.03 -7.37
C LEU A 330 34.00 -24.39 -5.88
N ASN A 331 34.78 -25.40 -5.49
CA ASN A 331 34.97 -25.79 -4.09
C ASN A 331 35.77 -24.75 -3.29
N ALA A 332 36.46 -23.82 -3.96
CA ALA A 332 37.21 -22.74 -3.32
C ALA A 332 36.36 -21.47 -3.11
N VAL A 333 35.09 -21.45 -3.56
CA VAL A 333 34.21 -20.31 -3.35
C VAL A 333 33.68 -20.33 -1.92
N PRO A 334 33.91 -19.27 -1.12
CA PRO A 334 33.42 -19.23 0.26
C PRO A 334 31.89 -19.11 0.30
N GLN A 335 31.29 -19.59 1.40
CA GLN A 335 29.84 -19.53 1.60
C GLN A 335 29.31 -18.09 1.64
N GLN A 336 30.13 -17.14 2.09
CA GLN A 336 29.81 -15.72 2.11
C GLN A 336 31.02 -14.92 1.61
N TRP A 337 30.76 -13.92 0.77
CA TRP A 337 31.76 -13.01 0.27
C TRP A 337 31.19 -11.61 0.16
N ASP A 338 31.93 -10.62 0.66
CA ASP A 338 31.55 -9.21 0.61
C ASP A 338 32.75 -8.36 0.22
N TRP A 339 32.77 -7.89 -1.04
CA TRP A 339 33.82 -7.02 -1.56
C TRP A 339 33.94 -5.69 -0.83
N ARG A 340 32.89 -5.24 -0.12
CA ARG A 340 32.93 -4.00 0.68
C ARG A 340 33.87 -4.16 1.87
N LEU A 341 33.87 -5.32 2.51
CA LEU A 341 34.75 -5.62 3.65
C LEU A 341 36.22 -5.69 3.24
N SER A 342 36.47 -6.03 1.97
CA SER A 342 37.80 -6.02 1.36
C SER A 342 38.26 -4.64 0.87
N GLY A 343 37.40 -3.62 0.96
CA GLY A 343 37.69 -2.26 0.49
C GLY A 343 37.56 -2.06 -1.03
N ALA A 344 36.97 -3.01 -1.77
CA ALA A 344 36.90 -2.99 -3.23
C ALA A 344 35.64 -2.31 -3.79
N VAL A 345 34.88 -1.59 -2.95
CA VAL A 345 33.59 -0.98 -3.34
C VAL A 345 33.55 0.45 -2.81
N THR A 346 33.28 1.41 -3.69
CA THR A 346 33.12 2.81 -3.32
C THR A 346 31.82 3.05 -2.54
N PRO A 347 31.68 4.18 -1.82
CA PRO A 347 30.40 4.58 -1.23
C PRO A 347 29.29 4.63 -2.29
N VAL A 348 28.07 4.28 -1.88
CA VAL A 348 26.87 4.33 -2.73
C VAL A 348 26.72 5.72 -3.35
N LYS A 349 26.43 5.75 -4.66
CA LYS A 349 26.23 6.96 -5.47
C LYS A 349 24.75 7.09 -5.86
N ASP A 350 24.37 8.21 -6.48
CA ASP A 350 22.99 8.51 -6.87
C ASP A 350 22.89 8.91 -8.35
N GLN A 351 22.10 8.16 -9.14
CA GLN A 351 21.83 8.46 -10.55
C GLN A 351 20.77 9.57 -10.73
N ALA A 352 20.13 9.99 -9.63
CA ALA A 352 19.06 10.98 -9.60
C ALA A 352 17.92 10.62 -10.56
N VAL A 353 17.55 11.54 -11.46
CA VAL A 353 16.44 11.40 -12.40
C VAL A 353 16.85 10.80 -13.76
N CYS A 354 18.12 10.44 -13.92
CA CYS A 354 18.70 9.97 -15.17
C CYS A 354 18.66 8.44 -15.23
N GLY A 355 18.24 7.85 -16.35
CA GLY A 355 18.33 6.41 -16.62
C GLY A 355 19.77 5.99 -16.94
N SER A 356 20.71 6.28 -16.05
CA SER A 356 22.15 6.02 -16.23
C SER A 356 22.67 4.85 -15.39
N CYS A 357 21.81 4.01 -14.82
CA CYS A 357 22.25 2.88 -13.98
C CYS A 357 23.30 1.95 -14.63
N TRP A 358 23.32 1.90 -15.97
CA TRP A 358 24.32 1.18 -16.76
C TRP A 358 25.74 1.72 -16.52
N SER A 359 25.94 3.04 -16.46
CA SER A 359 27.25 3.65 -16.24
C SER A 359 27.75 3.46 -14.80
N PHE A 360 26.85 3.44 -13.82
CA PHE A 360 27.15 3.09 -12.43
C PHE A 360 27.57 1.61 -12.28
N GLY A 361 26.90 0.70 -12.99
CA GLY A 361 27.29 -0.72 -13.04
C GLY A 361 28.67 -0.92 -13.67
N THR A 362 28.94 -0.23 -14.77
CA THR A 362 30.24 -0.22 -15.46
C THR A 362 31.35 0.32 -14.55
N THR A 363 31.18 1.52 -14.01
CA THR A 363 32.19 2.15 -13.14
C THR A 363 32.44 1.33 -11.89
N GLY A 364 31.40 0.89 -11.17
CA GLY A 364 31.55 0.06 -9.97
C GLY A 364 32.34 -1.23 -10.23
N THR A 365 32.15 -1.85 -11.40
CA THR A 365 32.94 -3.02 -11.83
C THR A 365 34.41 -2.66 -12.01
N ILE A 366 34.71 -1.57 -12.72
CA ILE A 366 36.09 -1.15 -13.00
C ILE A 366 36.79 -0.66 -11.74
N GLU A 367 36.09 0.05 -10.85
CA GLU A 367 36.60 0.47 -9.54
C GLU A 367 37.08 -0.73 -8.72
N GLY A 368 36.26 -1.79 -8.65
CA GLY A 368 36.63 -3.02 -7.94
C GLY A 368 37.81 -3.75 -8.58
N VAL A 369 37.82 -3.88 -9.91
CA VAL A 369 38.94 -4.50 -10.64
C VAL A 369 40.24 -3.70 -10.48
N TYR A 370 40.15 -2.38 -10.56
CA TYR A 370 41.29 -1.48 -10.36
C TYR A 370 41.82 -1.57 -8.93
N PHE A 371 40.94 -1.64 -7.93
CA PHE A 371 41.35 -1.87 -6.54
C PHE A 371 42.09 -3.19 -6.36
N VAL A 372 41.56 -4.29 -6.91
CA VAL A 372 42.23 -5.61 -6.82
C VAL A 372 43.61 -5.59 -7.47
N LYS A 373 43.78 -4.86 -8.58
CA LYS A 373 45.04 -4.78 -9.31
C LYS A 373 46.06 -3.84 -8.68
N SER A 374 45.62 -2.70 -8.16
CA SER A 374 46.50 -1.59 -7.75
C SER A 374 46.59 -1.39 -6.24
N GLY A 375 45.66 -1.94 -5.46
CA GLY A 375 45.46 -1.65 -4.04
C GLY A 375 44.80 -0.29 -3.76
N HIS A 376 44.45 0.49 -4.78
CA HIS A 376 43.88 1.83 -4.64
C HIS A 376 42.42 1.85 -5.08
N LEU A 377 41.53 2.34 -4.20
CA LEU A 377 40.13 2.53 -4.54
C LEU A 377 39.93 3.95 -5.04
N VAL A 378 39.41 4.09 -6.26
CA VAL A 378 39.12 5.37 -6.89
C VAL A 378 37.63 5.47 -7.20
N LYS A 379 37.09 6.69 -7.22
CA LYS A 379 35.73 6.94 -7.71
C LYS A 379 35.82 7.38 -9.17
N LEU A 380 35.25 6.61 -10.07
CA LEU A 380 35.27 6.85 -11.51
C LEU A 380 34.04 7.64 -11.97
N SER A 381 34.21 8.40 -13.05
CA SER A 381 33.20 9.32 -13.60
C SER A 381 32.17 8.60 -14.46
N GLU A 382 30.96 8.45 -13.93
CA GLU A 382 29.79 8.05 -14.72
C GLU A 382 29.44 9.10 -15.78
N GLN A 383 29.67 10.39 -15.47
CA GLN A 383 29.34 11.49 -16.37
C GLN A 383 30.13 11.42 -17.67
N GLN A 384 31.41 11.01 -17.61
CA GLN A 384 32.19 10.79 -18.83
C GLN A 384 31.54 9.72 -19.73
N LEU A 385 31.06 8.61 -19.15
CA LEU A 385 30.36 7.58 -19.93
C LEU A 385 29.06 8.15 -20.51
N ILE A 386 28.28 8.85 -19.70
CA ILE A 386 27.01 9.48 -20.11
C ILE A 386 27.22 10.46 -21.28
N ASP A 387 28.32 11.21 -21.31
CA ASP A 387 28.55 12.26 -22.31
C ASP A 387 29.27 11.76 -23.57
N CYS A 388 30.09 10.70 -23.47
CA CYS A 388 31.08 10.41 -24.50
C CYS A 388 30.94 9.04 -25.19
N SER A 389 30.17 8.11 -24.65
CA SER A 389 30.02 6.73 -25.21
C SER A 389 28.90 6.58 -26.26
N TRP A 390 28.38 7.69 -26.78
CA TRP A 390 27.24 7.69 -27.70
C TRP A 390 27.57 7.00 -29.04
N ASN A 391 28.83 7.11 -29.49
CA ASN A 391 29.28 6.46 -30.73
C ASN A 391 29.34 4.94 -30.61
N GLU A 392 29.47 4.42 -29.40
CA GLU A 392 29.50 3.00 -29.07
C GLU A 392 28.07 2.45 -28.85
N GLY A 393 27.05 3.30 -28.89
CA GLY A 393 25.63 2.95 -28.91
C GLY A 393 24.87 3.15 -27.60
N ASP A 394 25.54 3.68 -26.57
CA ASP A 394 24.90 4.14 -25.35
C ASP A 394 24.14 5.45 -25.59
N ASN A 395 23.14 5.75 -24.76
CA ASN A 395 22.23 6.89 -24.98
C ASN A 395 22.08 7.74 -23.71
N GLY A 396 23.16 7.90 -22.95
CA GLY A 396 23.17 8.72 -21.73
C GLY A 396 22.06 8.33 -20.75
N CYS A 397 21.14 9.25 -20.49
CA CYS A 397 19.99 9.06 -19.60
C CYS A 397 18.86 8.19 -20.19
N ASP A 398 18.84 7.96 -21.50
CA ASP A 398 17.91 7.04 -22.17
C ASP A 398 18.45 5.61 -22.22
N GLY A 399 19.50 5.35 -21.43
CA GLY A 399 20.03 4.04 -21.14
C GLY A 399 21.18 3.58 -22.02
N GLY A 400 21.77 2.47 -21.62
CA GLY A 400 22.98 1.92 -22.22
C GLY A 400 23.23 0.47 -21.82
N GLU A 401 24.34 -0.06 -22.30
CA GLU A 401 24.83 -1.41 -22.10
C GLU A 401 26.29 -1.37 -21.63
N ASP A 402 26.61 -2.14 -20.60
CA ASP A 402 27.92 -2.15 -19.96
C ASP A 402 29.07 -2.48 -20.93
N PHE A 403 28.85 -3.39 -21.87
CA PHE A 403 29.87 -3.76 -22.87
C PHE A 403 30.24 -2.62 -23.84
N ARG A 404 29.28 -1.75 -24.20
CA ARG A 404 29.52 -0.59 -25.06
C ARG A 404 30.36 0.45 -24.32
N ALA A 405 30.04 0.64 -23.04
CA ALA A 405 30.85 1.46 -22.15
C ALA A 405 32.30 0.92 -22.04
N TYR A 406 32.49 -0.40 -21.95
CA TYR A 406 33.83 -1.00 -21.95
C TYR A 406 34.57 -0.77 -23.28
N GLU A 407 33.89 -0.90 -24.43
CA GLU A 407 34.46 -0.60 -25.75
C GLU A 407 34.92 0.86 -25.84
N TYR A 408 34.09 1.81 -25.36
CA TYR A 408 34.46 3.23 -25.28
C TYR A 408 35.73 3.43 -24.45
N ILE A 409 35.77 2.88 -23.23
CA ILE A 409 36.92 3.03 -22.30
C ILE A 409 38.21 2.49 -22.93
N GLN A 410 38.15 1.35 -23.61
CA GLN A 410 39.30 0.78 -24.30
C GLN A 410 39.79 1.68 -25.44
N LYS A 411 38.87 2.28 -26.20
CA LYS A 411 39.17 3.14 -27.34
C LYS A 411 39.79 4.48 -26.94
N VAL A 412 39.37 5.04 -25.80
CA VAL A 412 39.91 6.31 -25.28
C VAL A 412 41.04 6.12 -24.26
N ASP A 413 41.44 4.87 -24.02
CA ASP A 413 42.52 4.47 -23.11
C ASP A 413 42.36 4.98 -21.66
N GLY A 414 41.12 4.96 -21.15
CA GLY A 414 40.89 5.26 -19.73
C GLY A 414 39.54 5.87 -19.39
N LEU A 415 39.39 6.19 -18.10
CA LEU A 415 38.24 6.85 -17.53
C LEU A 415 38.70 7.81 -16.41
N HIS A 416 38.18 9.03 -16.41
CA HIS A 416 38.47 10.04 -15.40
C HIS A 416 37.85 9.68 -14.05
N THR A 417 38.43 10.21 -12.98
CA THR A 417 37.81 10.20 -11.65
C THR A 417 36.69 11.22 -11.56
N GLN A 418 35.79 11.05 -10.58
CA GLN A 418 34.76 12.04 -10.24
C GLN A 418 35.32 13.38 -9.79
#